data_AF-A0A3M1WYJ8-F1
#
_entry.id   AF-A0A3M1WYJ8-F1
#
_cell.length_a   1.000
_cell.length_b   1.000
_cell.length_c   1.000
_cell.angle_alpha   90.00
_cell.angle_beta   90.00
_cell.angle_gamma   90.00
#
_symmetry.space_group_name_H-M   'P 1'
#
loop_
_entity.id
_entity.type
_entity.pdbx_description
1 polymer ?
#
loop_
_entity_poly.entity_id
_entity_poly.type
_entity_poly.pdbx_seq_one_letter_code
_entity_poly.pdbx_strand_id
1 'polypeptide(L)'
;MLLRPIQPGVSPTDEGQYYFSPSQDNLFVTPQNWLPSYPGAKVKAGETVTIQGVAYIPHFDLEIEGTLIVLLDATLYVSQQSLRVLKGGRLINHGEIVAQTVDNAGQISNSLTANMDVHTFLARAGAEVENLRGGSFKAHRLILEGGAFQNYGTCEVKDTFDNRGAFQEVSGSEFILRESVQTIP
;
A
#
# COMPACT_ATOMS: atom_id res chain seq x y z
N MET A 1 -24.29 23.13 22.51
CA MET A 1 -23.28 24.18 22.33
C MET A 1 -22.48 23.82 21.09
N LEU A 2 -22.71 24.52 19.98
CA LEU A 2 -22.03 24.31 18.70
C LEU A 2 -20.61 24.87 18.80
N LEU A 3 -19.60 24.00 18.74
CA LEU A 3 -18.22 24.44 18.54
C LEU A 3 -17.91 24.35 17.04
N ARG A 4 -17.72 25.51 16.41
CA ARG A 4 -17.15 25.62 15.06
C ARG A 4 -15.63 25.39 15.16
N PRO A 5 -15.02 24.54 14.32
CA PRO A 5 -13.57 24.54 14.20
C PRO A 5 -13.09 25.78 13.43
N ILE A 6 -12.06 26.42 13.95
CA ILE A 6 -11.30 27.50 13.33
C ILE A 6 -10.22 26.85 12.45
N GLN A 7 -10.16 27.21 11.16
CA GLN A 7 -9.04 26.83 10.28
C GLN A 7 -7.77 27.60 10.69
N PRO A 8 -6.62 26.90 10.71
CA PRO A 8 -5.64 27.14 9.65
C PRO A 8 -5.00 25.85 9.12
N GLY A 9 -4.98 25.69 7.79
CA GLY A 9 -3.97 24.87 7.10
C GLY A 9 -4.47 23.81 6.10
N VAL A 10 -5.71 23.34 6.21
CA VAL A 10 -6.31 22.54 5.12
C VAL A 10 -7.01 23.54 4.20
N SER A 11 -6.37 23.94 3.10
CA SER A 11 -7.13 24.47 1.98
C SER A 11 -7.84 23.27 1.35
N PRO A 12 -9.18 23.15 1.42
CA PRO A 12 -9.87 22.31 0.49
C PRO A 12 -9.73 23.03 -0.85
N THR A 13 -8.70 22.68 -1.62
CA THR A 13 -8.75 22.96 -3.05
C THR A 13 -9.86 22.09 -3.61
N ASP A 14 -10.79 22.70 -4.32
CA ASP A 14 -11.88 22.02 -4.99
C ASP A 14 -11.37 20.72 -5.64
N GLU A 15 -12.02 19.59 -5.31
CA GLU A 15 -11.66 18.19 -5.60
C GLU A 15 -10.76 17.48 -4.56
N GLY A 16 -11.39 16.77 -3.61
CA GLY A 16 -11.02 15.43 -3.11
C GLY A 16 -9.57 15.04 -2.77
N GLN A 17 -8.61 15.96 -2.75
CA GLN A 17 -7.18 15.70 -2.59
C GLN A 17 -6.72 16.06 -1.18
N TYR A 18 -6.02 15.13 -0.55
CA TYR A 18 -5.45 15.30 0.79
C TYR A 18 -3.94 15.05 0.76
N TYR A 19 -3.16 15.96 1.35
CA TYR A 19 -1.71 15.87 1.45
C TYR A 19 -1.29 15.68 2.91
N PHE A 20 -0.45 14.69 3.18
CA PHE A 20 0.05 14.38 4.51
C PHE A 20 1.53 14.71 4.63
N SER A 21 1.84 15.76 5.39
CA SER A 21 3.19 16.10 5.85
C SER A 21 3.29 15.86 7.36
N PRO A 22 4.42 15.30 7.86
CA PRO A 22 4.63 15.02 9.27
C PRO A 22 4.60 16.25 10.20
N SER A 23 4.52 17.47 9.66
CA SER A 23 4.54 18.73 10.42
C SER A 23 3.16 19.32 10.73
N GLN A 24 2.04 18.64 10.45
CA GLN A 24 0.70 19.19 10.66
C GLN A 24 -0.10 18.42 11.73
N ASP A 25 -0.64 19.18 12.69
CA ASP A 25 -1.23 18.74 13.95
C ASP A 25 -2.41 17.75 13.85
N ASN A 26 -2.53 16.93 14.90
CA ASN A 26 -3.56 15.91 15.17
C ASN A 26 -4.98 16.50 15.34
N LEU A 27 -5.56 17.12 14.31
CA LEU A 27 -6.88 17.78 14.40
C LEU A 27 -8.07 16.81 14.53
N PHE A 28 -7.84 15.51 14.31
CA PHE A 28 -8.84 14.48 14.50
C PHE A 28 -8.30 13.42 15.48
N VAL A 29 -9.07 13.08 16.52
CA VAL A 29 -8.79 11.98 17.44
C VAL A 29 -9.95 10.99 17.40
N THR A 30 -9.86 10.01 16.51
CA THR A 30 -10.73 8.83 16.52
C THR A 30 -9.85 7.58 16.50
N PRO A 31 -10.34 6.42 16.99
CA PRO A 31 -9.59 5.16 16.91
C PRO A 31 -9.23 4.72 15.48
N GLN A 32 -9.86 5.33 14.47
CA GLN A 32 -9.71 5.00 13.05
C GLN A 32 -8.84 6.02 12.31
N ASN A 33 -8.12 6.87 13.04
CA ASN A 33 -7.22 7.83 12.42
C ASN A 33 -5.86 7.22 12.19
N TRP A 34 -5.26 7.65 11.09
CA TRP A 34 -3.88 7.33 10.76
C TRP A 34 -2.98 8.20 11.66
N LEU A 35 -1.69 7.91 11.71
CA LEU A 35 -0.74 8.80 12.39
C LEU A 35 0.32 9.24 11.38
N PRO A 36 0.41 10.55 11.03
CA PRO A 36 -0.42 11.67 11.50
C PRO A 36 -1.89 11.58 11.03
N SER A 37 -2.79 12.28 11.73
CA SER A 37 -4.25 12.11 11.62
C SER A 37 -4.84 12.35 10.21
N TYR A 38 -5.16 11.27 9.49
CA TYR A 38 -6.19 11.24 8.44
C TYR A 38 -7.53 10.78 9.03
N PRO A 39 -8.67 11.42 8.69
CA PRO A 39 -9.98 11.00 9.19
C PRO A 39 -10.44 9.69 8.55
N GLY A 40 -10.45 8.63 9.36
CA GLY A 40 -11.11 7.37 9.05
C GLY A 40 -10.24 6.29 8.41
N ALA A 41 -10.80 5.09 8.31
CA ALA A 41 -10.11 3.88 7.86
C ALA A 41 -10.15 3.66 6.34
N LYS A 42 -10.66 4.63 5.57
CA LYS A 42 -11.03 4.43 4.17
C LYS A 42 -10.70 5.64 3.30
N VAL A 43 -10.00 5.41 2.20
CA VAL A 43 -9.89 6.34 1.07
C VAL A 43 -11.06 6.05 0.14
N LYS A 44 -12.07 6.91 0.10
CA LYS A 44 -13.32 6.65 -0.62
C LYS A 44 -13.14 6.83 -2.12
N ALA A 45 -14.04 6.26 -2.90
CA ALA A 45 -14.09 6.49 -4.34
C ALA A 45 -14.13 7.99 -4.66
N GLY A 46 -13.28 8.42 -5.59
CA GLY A 46 -13.11 9.82 -5.98
C GLY A 46 -12.16 10.64 -5.09
N GLU A 47 -11.73 10.11 -3.93
CA GLU A 47 -10.72 10.75 -3.10
C GLU A 47 -9.31 10.37 -3.57
N THR A 48 -8.37 11.28 -3.39
CA THR A 48 -6.93 11.02 -3.52
C THR A 48 -6.22 11.42 -2.24
N VAL A 49 -5.49 10.48 -1.65
CA VAL A 49 -4.67 10.71 -0.46
C VAL A 49 -3.21 10.54 -0.84
N THR A 50 -2.38 11.52 -0.47
CA THR A 50 -0.94 11.52 -0.75
C THR A 50 -0.13 11.56 0.54
N ILE A 51 0.70 10.55 0.76
CA ILE A 51 1.63 10.45 1.89
C ILE A 51 2.99 10.98 1.46
N GLN A 52 3.48 12.02 2.14
CA GLN A 52 4.75 12.70 1.83
C GLN A 52 5.85 12.49 2.88
N GLY A 53 5.54 11.79 3.97
CA GLY A 53 6.49 11.45 5.02
C GLY A 53 6.12 10.09 5.61
N VAL A 54 6.14 9.96 6.94
CA VAL A 54 5.79 8.70 7.58
C VAL A 54 4.33 8.69 8.01
N ALA A 55 3.60 7.63 7.64
CA ALA A 55 2.24 7.35 8.09
C ALA A 55 2.14 5.96 8.74
N TYR A 56 1.45 5.86 9.87
CA TYR A 56 1.19 4.62 10.58
C TYR A 56 -0.32 4.33 10.65
N ILE A 57 -0.69 3.09 10.38
CA ILE A 57 -2.03 2.54 10.51
C ILE A 57 -2.00 1.50 11.64
N PRO A 58 -2.36 1.87 12.88
CA PRO A 58 -2.01 1.07 14.03
C PRO A 58 -2.97 -0.11 14.28
N HIS A 59 -4.29 0.07 14.13
CA HIS A 59 -5.27 -0.86 14.72
C HIS A 59 -6.54 -1.12 13.90
N PHE A 60 -6.55 -0.79 12.61
CA PHE A 60 -7.67 -1.09 11.71
C PHE A 60 -7.17 -1.43 10.30
N ASP A 61 -8.01 -2.13 9.54
CA ASP A 61 -7.77 -2.34 8.12
C ASP A 61 -7.91 -1.01 7.36
N LEU A 62 -6.92 -0.65 6.57
CA LEU A 62 -7.00 0.48 5.66
C LEU A 62 -7.64 0.03 4.34
N GLU A 63 -8.81 0.57 4.02
CA GLU A 63 -9.51 0.32 2.76
C GLU A 63 -9.27 1.43 1.73
N ILE A 64 -8.97 1.06 0.50
CA ILE A 64 -8.74 1.99 -0.62
C ILE A 64 -9.76 1.70 -1.72
N GLU A 65 -10.74 2.57 -1.88
CA GLU A 65 -11.65 2.63 -3.04
C GLU A 65 -11.33 3.80 -3.97
N GLY A 66 -10.67 4.84 -3.46
CA GLY A 66 -10.11 5.95 -4.23
C GLY A 66 -8.67 5.69 -4.64
N THR A 67 -7.85 6.74 -4.60
CA THR A 67 -6.41 6.65 -4.89
C THR A 67 -5.58 6.96 -3.65
N LEU A 68 -4.66 6.06 -3.30
CA LEU A 68 -3.62 6.31 -2.30
C LEU A 68 -2.26 6.39 -2.99
N ILE A 69 -1.51 7.47 -2.74
CA ILE A 69 -0.19 7.71 -3.30
C ILE A 69 0.81 7.80 -2.14
N VAL A 70 1.85 6.98 -2.14
CA VAL A 70 3.01 7.10 -1.24
C VAL A 70 4.14 7.69 -2.06
N LEU A 71 4.60 8.89 -1.72
CA LEU A 71 5.66 9.58 -2.48
C LEU A 71 7.05 8.98 -2.20
N LEU A 72 8.02 9.38 -3.01
CA LEU A 72 9.43 9.11 -2.76
C LEU A 72 9.82 9.63 -1.37
N ASP A 73 10.67 8.88 -0.66
CA ASP A 73 11.12 9.13 0.71
C ASP A 73 9.99 9.11 1.78
N ALA A 74 8.76 8.77 1.39
CA ALA A 74 7.66 8.53 2.32
C ALA A 74 7.57 7.06 2.70
N THR A 75 7.04 6.78 3.89
CA THR A 75 6.82 5.42 4.37
C THR A 75 5.41 5.24 4.92
N LEU A 76 4.71 4.19 4.48
CA LEU A 76 3.42 3.77 5.03
C LEU A 76 3.59 2.45 5.80
N TYR A 77 3.30 2.47 7.09
CA TYR A 77 3.32 1.30 7.97
C TYR A 77 1.89 0.82 8.25
N VAL A 78 1.56 -0.40 7.81
CA VAL A 78 0.31 -1.12 8.12
C VAL A 78 0.66 -2.43 8.82
N SER A 79 1.23 -2.32 10.01
CA SER A 79 2.00 -3.42 10.63
C SER A 79 1.16 -4.45 11.39
N GLN A 80 -0.07 -4.12 11.79
CA GLN A 80 -0.90 -5.01 12.61
C GLN A 80 -2.17 -5.51 11.90
N GLN A 81 -2.50 -4.93 10.76
CA GLN A 81 -3.77 -5.13 10.05
C GLN A 81 -3.54 -5.21 8.55
N SER A 82 -4.62 -5.27 7.78
CA SER A 82 -4.55 -5.40 6.32
C SER A 82 -4.61 -4.04 5.62
N LEU A 83 -3.80 -3.90 4.58
CA LEU A 83 -3.96 -2.89 3.55
C LEU A 83 -4.82 -3.48 2.43
N ARG A 84 -6.03 -2.96 2.23
CA ARG A 84 -7.02 -3.53 1.32
C ARG A 84 -7.26 -2.58 0.15
N VAL A 85 -6.76 -2.94 -1.02
CA VAL A 85 -7.05 -2.21 -2.27
C VAL A 85 -8.32 -2.81 -2.86
N LEU A 86 -9.44 -2.13 -2.72
CA LEU A 86 -10.74 -2.63 -3.15
C LEU A 86 -10.91 -2.46 -4.66
N LYS A 87 -11.92 -3.12 -5.23
CA LYS A 87 -12.21 -3.01 -6.67
C LYS A 87 -12.48 -1.55 -7.05
N GLY A 88 -11.76 -1.04 -8.05
CA GLY A 88 -11.79 0.36 -8.47
C GLY A 88 -10.86 1.28 -7.69
N GLY A 89 -10.30 0.81 -6.57
CA GLY A 89 -9.26 1.50 -5.83
C GLY A 89 -7.88 1.34 -6.45
N ARG A 90 -7.03 2.33 -6.21
CA ARG A 90 -5.67 2.40 -6.75
C ARG A 90 -4.66 2.76 -5.68
N LEU A 91 -3.58 1.97 -5.59
CA LEU A 91 -2.43 2.24 -4.75
C LEU A 91 -1.22 2.50 -5.66
N ILE A 92 -0.61 3.68 -5.51
CA ILE A 92 0.59 4.07 -6.23
C ILE A 92 1.72 4.25 -5.21
N ASN A 93 2.73 3.39 -5.28
CA ASN A 93 3.87 3.45 -4.38
C ASN A 93 5.10 3.98 -5.12
N HIS A 94 5.64 5.10 -4.64
CA HIS A 94 6.94 5.65 -5.01
C HIS A 94 7.97 5.59 -3.87
N GLY A 95 7.52 5.28 -2.65
CA GLY A 95 8.34 5.24 -1.44
C GLY A 95 8.40 3.83 -0.86
N GLU A 96 8.19 3.73 0.44
CA GLU A 96 8.19 2.46 1.16
C GLU A 96 6.81 2.12 1.73
N ILE A 97 6.37 0.89 1.52
CA ILE A 97 5.18 0.34 2.17
C ILE A 97 5.61 -0.89 2.93
N VAL A 98 5.33 -0.91 4.23
CA VAL A 98 5.55 -2.07 5.11
C VAL A 98 4.21 -2.52 5.65
N ALA A 99 3.75 -3.71 5.26
CA ALA A 99 2.42 -4.21 5.64
C ALA A 99 2.44 -5.67 6.10
N GLN A 100 1.60 -6.01 7.07
CA GLN A 100 1.42 -7.41 7.45
C GLN A 100 0.71 -8.18 6.32
N THR A 101 -0.44 -7.65 5.87
CA THR A 101 -1.19 -8.25 4.78
C THR A 101 -1.57 -7.18 3.78
N VAL A 102 -1.41 -7.47 2.49
CA VAL A 102 -2.03 -6.71 1.40
C VAL A 102 -3.06 -7.60 0.71
N ASP A 103 -4.32 -7.18 0.70
CA ASP A 103 -5.41 -7.82 -0.04
C ASP A 103 -5.81 -6.91 -1.21
N ASN A 104 -5.44 -7.31 -2.42
CA ASN A 104 -5.62 -6.54 -3.64
C ASN A 104 -6.77 -7.11 -4.47
N ALA A 105 -7.80 -6.30 -4.68
CA ALA A 105 -8.89 -6.50 -5.65
C ALA A 105 -8.96 -5.35 -6.68
N GLY A 106 -8.03 -4.40 -6.63
CA GLY A 106 -7.95 -3.23 -7.50
C GLY A 106 -6.61 -3.18 -8.23
N GLN A 107 -5.99 -1.99 -8.25
CA GLN A 107 -4.75 -1.74 -8.97
C GLN A 107 -3.62 -1.29 -8.04
N ILE A 108 -2.46 -1.94 -8.15
CA ILE A 108 -1.24 -1.56 -7.45
C ILE A 108 -0.16 -1.23 -8.48
N SER A 109 0.47 -0.07 -8.36
CA SER A 109 1.65 0.31 -9.14
C SER A 109 2.79 0.63 -8.19
N ASN A 110 3.84 -0.20 -8.22
CA ASN A 110 5.07 -0.03 -7.45
C ASN A 110 6.15 0.52 -8.38
N SER A 111 6.56 1.77 -8.17
CA SER A 111 7.39 2.49 -9.14
C SER A 111 8.89 2.20 -9.02
N LEU A 112 9.66 2.82 -9.90
CA LEU A 112 11.12 2.93 -9.79
C LEU A 112 11.49 3.40 -8.36
N THR A 113 12.47 2.72 -7.74
CA THR A 113 12.96 2.88 -6.35
C THR A 113 11.96 2.59 -5.23
N ALA A 114 10.71 2.25 -5.53
CA ALA A 114 9.72 1.94 -4.51
C ALA A 114 9.98 0.57 -3.89
N ASN A 115 9.79 0.45 -2.58
CA ASN A 115 9.86 -0.80 -1.84
C ASN A 115 8.48 -1.15 -1.30
N MET A 116 7.97 -2.32 -1.63
CA MET A 116 6.79 -2.91 -1.00
C MET A 116 7.24 -4.15 -0.25
N ASP A 117 7.31 -4.06 1.08
CA ASP A 117 7.70 -5.14 1.96
C ASP A 117 6.50 -5.63 2.75
N VAL A 118 6.05 -6.84 2.43
CA VAL A 118 4.81 -7.40 2.96
C VAL A 118 5.05 -8.78 3.55
N HIS A 119 4.32 -9.13 4.61
CA HIS A 119 4.38 -10.50 5.10
C HIS A 119 3.56 -11.44 4.20
N THR A 120 2.33 -11.06 3.87
CA THR A 120 1.45 -11.82 2.96
C THR A 120 0.81 -10.91 1.92
N PHE A 121 0.84 -11.33 0.66
CA PHE A 121 0.18 -10.68 -0.47
C PHE A 121 -0.90 -11.60 -1.05
N LEU A 122 -2.11 -11.07 -1.18
CA LEU A 122 -3.26 -11.76 -1.77
C LEU A 122 -3.79 -10.90 -2.91
N ALA A 123 -3.66 -11.32 -4.15
CA ALA A 123 -4.35 -10.70 -5.28
C ALA A 123 -5.56 -11.53 -5.69
N ARG A 124 -6.71 -10.88 -5.80
CA ARG A 124 -7.97 -11.48 -6.24
C ARG A 124 -8.02 -11.57 -7.76
N ALA A 125 -8.94 -12.39 -8.27
CA ALA A 125 -9.21 -12.44 -9.69
C ALA A 125 -9.59 -11.05 -10.24
N GLY A 126 -8.91 -10.63 -11.30
CA GLY A 126 -9.08 -9.30 -11.91
C GLY A 126 -8.34 -8.15 -11.21
N ALA A 127 -7.58 -8.43 -10.15
CA ALA A 127 -6.65 -7.46 -9.59
C ALA A 127 -5.43 -7.29 -10.52
N GLU A 128 -4.82 -6.11 -10.49
CA GLU A 128 -3.65 -5.78 -11.30
C GLU A 128 -2.52 -5.26 -10.42
N VAL A 129 -1.32 -5.74 -10.69
CA VAL A 129 -0.07 -5.32 -10.03
C VAL A 129 0.97 -5.05 -11.10
N GLU A 130 1.55 -3.86 -11.05
CA GLU A 130 2.73 -3.51 -11.84
C GLU A 130 3.89 -3.21 -10.89
N ASN A 131 4.92 -4.06 -10.91
CA ASN A 131 6.18 -3.79 -10.24
C ASN A 131 7.17 -3.26 -11.28
N LEU A 132 7.30 -1.94 -11.38
CA LEU A 132 8.08 -1.29 -12.43
C LEU A 132 9.59 -1.52 -12.25
N ARG A 133 10.36 -1.25 -13.33
CA ARG A 133 11.81 -1.42 -13.33
C ARG A 133 12.45 -0.65 -12.18
N GLY A 134 13.30 -1.35 -11.42
CA GLY A 134 13.98 -0.82 -10.23
C GLY A 134 13.09 -0.65 -8.99
N GLY A 135 11.82 -1.03 -9.06
CA GLY A 135 10.99 -1.27 -7.87
C GLY A 135 11.31 -2.64 -7.25
N SER A 136 11.12 -2.73 -5.93
CA SER A 136 11.26 -3.97 -5.16
C SER A 136 9.93 -4.35 -4.53
N PHE A 137 9.53 -5.60 -4.76
CA PHE A 137 8.38 -6.21 -4.13
C PHE A 137 8.85 -7.44 -3.35
N LYS A 138 8.61 -7.48 -2.05
CA LYS A 138 9.07 -8.54 -1.16
C LYS A 138 7.91 -9.10 -0.36
N ALA A 139 7.71 -10.40 -0.46
CA ALA A 139 6.78 -11.15 0.38
C ALA A 139 7.54 -12.09 1.31
N HIS A 140 7.44 -11.89 2.62
CA HIS A 140 8.17 -12.71 3.59
C HIS A 140 7.58 -14.09 3.84
N ARG A 141 6.33 -14.34 3.40
CA ARG A 141 5.68 -15.63 3.57
C ARG A 141 5.00 -16.05 2.28
N LEU A 142 3.91 -15.38 1.93
CA LEU A 142 3.03 -15.87 0.87
C LEU A 142 2.72 -14.79 -0.16
N ILE A 143 2.82 -15.17 -1.43
CA ILE A 143 2.08 -14.53 -2.52
C ILE A 143 1.04 -15.53 -3.02
N LEU A 144 -0.23 -15.12 -2.99
CA LEU A 144 -1.31 -15.79 -3.70
C LEU A 144 -1.80 -14.85 -4.81
N GLU A 145 -1.39 -15.11 -6.04
CA GLU A 145 -1.71 -14.25 -7.20
C GLU A 145 -2.88 -14.84 -7.99
N GLY A 146 -4.07 -14.25 -7.86
CA GLY A 146 -5.26 -14.63 -8.63
C GLY A 146 -5.56 -13.72 -9.83
N GLY A 147 -4.88 -12.59 -9.95
CA GLY A 147 -5.06 -11.56 -10.98
C GLY A 147 -3.91 -11.51 -11.96
N ALA A 148 -3.44 -10.31 -12.31
CA ALA A 148 -2.31 -10.08 -13.19
C ALA A 148 -1.17 -9.36 -12.46
N PHE A 149 0.00 -9.97 -12.44
CA PHE A 149 1.22 -9.39 -11.88
C PHE A 149 2.27 -9.23 -12.98
N GLN A 150 2.61 -7.99 -13.30
CA GLN A 150 3.65 -7.65 -14.25
C GLN A 150 4.92 -7.21 -13.51
N ASN A 151 5.94 -8.07 -13.52
CA ASN A 151 7.21 -7.82 -12.87
C ASN A 151 8.26 -7.32 -13.85
N TYR A 152 8.56 -6.01 -13.78
CA TYR A 152 9.64 -5.32 -14.48
C TYR A 152 10.84 -5.01 -13.56
N GLY A 153 10.68 -5.15 -12.23
CA GLY A 153 11.70 -4.92 -11.19
C GLY A 153 12.14 -6.21 -10.50
N THR A 154 12.37 -6.15 -9.18
CA THR A 154 12.68 -7.33 -8.37
C THR A 154 11.46 -7.77 -7.58
N CYS A 155 11.09 -9.04 -7.69
CA CYS A 155 10.07 -9.69 -6.87
C CYS A 155 10.72 -10.84 -6.08
N GLU A 156 10.72 -10.76 -4.74
CA GLU A 156 11.28 -11.78 -3.86
C GLU A 156 10.20 -12.37 -2.96
N VAL A 157 10.14 -13.70 -2.88
CA VAL A 157 9.21 -14.45 -2.04
C VAL A 157 10.01 -15.43 -1.18
N LYS A 158 9.81 -15.40 0.14
CA LYS A 158 10.62 -16.21 1.07
C LYS A 158 10.08 -17.59 1.44
N ASP A 159 8.79 -17.87 1.25
CA ASP A 159 8.25 -19.21 1.54
C ASP A 159 7.42 -19.78 0.37
N THR A 160 6.30 -19.15 0.01
CA THR A 160 5.32 -19.73 -0.91
C THR A 160 4.85 -18.72 -1.95
N PHE A 161 4.93 -19.13 -3.22
CA PHE A 161 4.35 -18.41 -4.35
C PHE A 161 3.32 -19.32 -5.03
N ASP A 162 2.03 -18.97 -4.93
CA ASP A 162 0.91 -19.67 -5.57
C ASP A 162 0.29 -18.73 -6.62
N ASN A 163 0.67 -18.91 -7.88
CA ASN A 163 0.11 -18.16 -8.99
C ASN A 163 -1.03 -18.94 -9.65
N ARG A 164 -2.25 -18.41 -9.51
CA ARG A 164 -3.49 -18.89 -10.14
C ARG A 164 -3.99 -17.95 -11.23
N GLY A 165 -3.32 -16.82 -11.40
CA GLY A 165 -3.57 -15.82 -12.44
C GLY A 165 -2.43 -15.75 -13.45
N ALA A 166 -2.15 -14.55 -13.93
CA ALA A 166 -1.08 -14.26 -14.86
C ALA A 166 0.11 -13.62 -14.13
N PHE A 167 1.26 -14.28 -14.15
CA PHE A 167 2.53 -13.70 -13.71
C PHE A 167 3.44 -13.54 -14.92
N GLN A 168 3.84 -12.30 -15.20
CA GLN A 168 4.73 -11.98 -16.31
C GLN A 168 6.04 -11.39 -15.80
N GLU A 169 7.14 -12.03 -16.17
CA GLU A 169 8.50 -11.53 -16.01
C GLU A 169 9.01 -11.04 -17.37
N VAL A 170 9.76 -9.94 -17.40
CA VAL A 170 10.29 -9.35 -18.64
C VAL A 170 11.80 -9.22 -18.58
N SER A 171 12.45 -9.01 -19.73
CA SER A 171 13.92 -8.92 -19.77
C SER A 171 14.46 -7.82 -18.86
N GLY A 172 15.33 -8.22 -17.92
CA GLY A 172 15.96 -7.36 -16.93
C GLY A 172 15.19 -7.19 -15.61
N SER A 173 14.08 -7.91 -15.41
CA SER A 173 13.51 -8.13 -14.09
C SER A 173 14.10 -9.36 -13.41
N GLU A 174 13.81 -9.51 -12.12
CA GLU A 174 14.28 -10.63 -11.31
C GLU A 174 13.12 -11.18 -10.47
N PHE A 175 12.89 -12.48 -10.56
CA PHE A 175 12.04 -13.22 -9.63
C PHE A 175 12.87 -14.19 -8.77
N ILE A 176 12.75 -14.06 -7.45
CA ILE A 176 13.48 -14.88 -6.48
C ILE A 176 12.47 -15.58 -5.58
N LEU A 177 12.36 -16.91 -5.70
CA LEU A 177 11.72 -17.75 -4.69
C LEU A 177 12.82 -18.34 -3.79
N ARG A 178 12.92 -17.86 -2.56
CA ARG A 178 13.70 -18.53 -1.52
C ARG A 178 12.77 -19.52 -0.84
N GLU A 179 13.23 -20.74 -0.65
CA GLU A 179 12.52 -21.68 0.21
C GLU A 179 13.13 -21.59 1.61
N SER A 180 12.29 -21.55 2.65
CA SER A 180 12.75 -21.63 4.02
C SER A 180 13.37 -23.00 4.27
N VAL A 181 14.71 -23.05 4.31
CA VAL A 181 15.45 -24.23 4.75
C VAL A 181 15.17 -24.41 6.24
N GLN A 182 14.29 -25.34 6.60
CA GLN A 182 14.19 -25.81 7.98
C GLN A 182 15.50 -26.51 8.34
N THR A 183 16.42 -25.78 8.99
CA THR A 183 17.48 -26.43 9.75
C THR A 183 16.83 -27.05 10.98
N ILE A 184 16.57 -28.35 10.91
CA ILE A 184 16.18 -29.16 12.07
C ILE A 184 17.40 -29.15 13.01
N PRO A 185 17.26 -28.73 14.29
CA PRO A 185 18.34 -28.77 15.27
C PRO A 185 18.80 -30.20 15.61
#